data_AF-G4ZPL1-F1
#
_entry.id   AF-G4ZPL1-F1
#
_cell.length_a   1.000
_cell.length_b   1.000
_cell.length_c   1.000
_cell.angle_alpha   90.00
_cell.angle_beta   90.00
_cell.angle_gamma   90.00
#
_symmetry.space_group_name_H-M   'P 1'
#
loop_
_entity.id
_entity.type
_entity.pdbx_description
1 polymer ?
#
loop_
_entity_poly.entity_id
_entity_poly.type
_entity_poly.pdbx_seq_one_letter_code
_entity_poly.pdbx_strand_id
1 'polypeptide(L)'
;WFQDAEIVLERLEQHMPDTLIATVTTSFTVSKRTLHNVFPNLCSSYVDEEKSKKDFILDNLLGQRIVMSGWVRFQWDCIFGHFTGITDESDMLTPMLCVVGDLEDVSV
;
A
#
# COMPACT_ATOMS: atom_id res chain seq x y z
N TRP A 1 8.50 3.23 -6.80
CA TRP A 1 7.22 2.86 -7.41
C TRP A 1 7.04 1.35 -7.29
N PHE A 2 5.83 0.90 -7.01
CA PHE A 2 5.51 -0.51 -6.76
C PHE A 2 5.51 -1.32 -8.07
N GLN A 3 6.00 -2.56 -8.01
CA GLN A 3 6.03 -3.47 -9.16
C GLN A 3 4.79 -4.37 -9.14
N ASP A 4 4.29 -4.78 -10.31
CA ASP A 4 3.16 -5.70 -10.46
C ASP A 4 1.93 -5.26 -9.66
N ALA A 5 1.67 -3.94 -9.71
CA ALA A 5 0.54 -3.31 -9.03
C ALA A 5 -0.76 -3.66 -9.76
N GLU A 6 -1.72 -4.18 -9.00
CA GLU A 6 -3.04 -4.57 -9.47
C GLU A 6 -4.11 -3.99 -8.54
N ILE A 7 -5.20 -3.52 -9.13
CA ILE A 7 -6.38 -3.03 -8.42
C ILE A 7 -7.57 -3.83 -8.93
N VAL A 8 -8.24 -4.53 -8.03
CA VAL A 8 -9.43 -5.32 -8.32
C VAL A 8 -10.63 -4.62 -7.71
N LEU A 9 -11.63 -4.30 -8.53
CA LEU A 9 -12.92 -3.81 -8.05
C LEU A 9 -13.72 -4.98 -7.49
N GLU A 10 -14.00 -4.96 -6.20
CA GLU A 10 -14.82 -5.99 -5.55
C GLU A 10 -16.30 -5.65 -5.60
N ARG A 11 -16.61 -4.36 -5.40
CA ARG A 11 -17.99 -3.88 -5.30
C ARG A 11 -18.05 -2.41 -5.68
N LEU A 12 -19.15 -2.04 -6.33
CA LEU A 12 -19.44 -0.67 -6.71
C LEU A 12 -20.86 -0.33 -6.28
N GLU A 13 -21.00 0.66 -5.41
CA GLU A 13 -22.26 1.01 -4.77
C GLU A 13 -22.51 2.51 -4.83
N GLN A 14 -23.69 2.90 -5.30
CA GLN A 14 -24.13 4.28 -5.22
C GLN A 14 -24.73 4.54 -3.84
N HIS A 15 -24.02 5.30 -3.01
CA HIS A 15 -24.49 5.66 -1.66
C HIS A 15 -25.43 6.88 -1.69
N MET A 16 -25.14 7.85 -2.56
CA MET A 16 -25.90 9.08 -2.74
C MET A 16 -25.98 9.43 -4.23
N PRO A 17 -26.90 10.29 -4.68
CA PRO A 17 -27.00 10.69 -6.08
C PRO A 17 -25.70 11.26 -6.68
N ASP A 18 -24.87 11.86 -5.83
CA ASP A 18 -23.59 12.51 -6.14
C ASP A 18 -22.35 11.68 -5.76
N THR A 19 -22.54 10.48 -5.18
CA THR A 19 -21.46 9.72 -4.54
C THR A 19 -21.50 8.23 -4.91
N LEU A 20 -20.38 7.74 -5.41
CA LEU A 20 -20.14 6.33 -5.72
C LEU A 20 -18.99 5.81 -4.89
N ILE A 21 -19.17 4.66 -4.24
CA ILE A 21 -18.14 4.00 -3.47
C ILE A 21 -17.76 2.71 -4.18
N ALA A 22 -16.47 2.58 -4.49
CA ALA A 22 -15.87 1.36 -4.98
C ALA A 22 -15.11 0.70 -3.84
N THR A 23 -15.47 -0.52 -3.44
CA THR A 23 -14.59 -1.36 -2.62
C THR A 23 -13.57 -2.00 -3.54
N VAL A 24 -12.29 -1.86 -3.23
CA VAL A 24 -11.20 -2.38 -4.05
C VAL A 24 -10.22 -3.21 -3.22
N THR A 25 -9.60 -4.18 -3.88
CA THR A 25 -8.37 -4.81 -3.38
C THR A 25 -7.21 -4.32 -4.22
N THR A 26 -6.26 -3.64 -3.57
CA THR A 26 -5.01 -3.24 -4.21
C THR A 26 -3.92 -4.22 -3.81
N SER A 27 -3.04 -4.56 -4.72
CA SER A 27 -1.91 -5.44 -4.42
C SER A 27 -0.70 -5.09 -5.25
N PHE A 28 0.49 -5.33 -4.70
CA PHE A 28 1.74 -5.09 -5.40
C PHE A 28 2.86 -5.97 -4.86
N THR A 29 3.91 -6.13 -5.66
CA THR A 29 5.13 -6.84 -5.26
C THR A 29 6.17 -5.85 -4.74
N VAL A 30 6.74 -6.16 -3.58
CA VAL A 30 7.87 -5.41 -3.01
C VAL A 30 9.14 -5.77 -3.78
N SER A 31 9.55 -4.89 -4.68
CA SER A 31 10.79 -5.04 -5.44
C SER A 31 11.98 -4.43 -4.67
N LYS A 32 13.21 -4.69 -5.13
CA LYS A 32 14.41 -3.96 -4.64
C LYS A 32 14.23 -2.43 -4.77
N ARG A 33 13.56 -1.98 -5.84
CA ARG A 33 13.25 -0.57 -6.04
C ARG A 33 12.22 -0.06 -5.03
N THR A 34 11.25 -0.88 -4.62
CA THR A 34 10.30 -0.53 -3.57
C THR A 34 11.03 -0.32 -2.24
N LEU A 35 11.88 -1.27 -1.86
CA LEU A 35 12.69 -1.18 -0.64
C LEU A 35 13.54 0.09 -0.61
N HIS A 36 14.29 0.37 -1.67
CA HIS A 36 15.15 1.56 -1.73
C HIS A 36 14.39 2.89 -1.65
N ASN A 37 13.14 2.95 -2.12
CA ASN A 37 12.37 4.19 -2.15
C ASN A 37 11.44 4.39 -0.95
N VAL A 38 10.93 3.29 -0.37
CA VAL A 38 9.94 3.33 0.72
C VAL A 38 10.57 3.00 2.07
N PHE A 39 11.61 2.16 2.09
CA PHE A 39 12.33 1.73 3.29
C PHE A 39 13.84 1.95 3.15
N PRO A 40 14.31 3.20 2.90
CA PRO A 40 15.73 3.46 2.69
C PRO A 40 16.60 3.03 3.89
N ASN A 41 16.05 3.09 5.11
CA ASN A 41 16.75 2.72 6.35
C ASN A 41 16.93 1.21 6.57
N LEU A 42 16.14 0.39 5.87
CA LEU A 42 16.36 -1.05 5.81
C LEU A 42 17.51 -1.40 4.87
N CYS A 43 17.77 -0.56 3.86
CA CYS A 43 18.83 -0.76 2.89
C CYS A 43 20.18 -0.15 3.32
N SER A 44 20.25 0.61 4.42
CA SER A 44 21.50 1.18 4.90
C SER A 44 22.34 0.11 5.59
N SER A 45 23.44 -0.26 4.94
CA SER A 45 24.41 -1.21 5.49
C SER A 45 25.16 -0.57 6.65
N TYR A 46 24.82 -0.96 7.88
CA TYR A 46 25.81 -0.93 8.95
C TYR A 46 26.60 -2.23 8.83
N VAL A 47 27.92 -2.09 8.72
CA VAL A 47 28.85 -3.20 8.57
C VAL A 47 28.98 -3.89 9.93
N ASP A 48 28.00 -4.72 10.27
CA ASP A 48 28.13 -5.69 11.35
C ASP A 48 28.33 -7.07 10.72
N GLU A 49 29.25 -7.85 11.28
CA GLU A 49 29.69 -9.17 10.78
C GLU A 49 28.61 -10.27 10.94
N GLU A 50 27.48 -9.95 11.58
CA GLU A 50 26.34 -10.84 11.86
C GLU A 50 25.07 -10.34 11.15
N LYS A 51 24.22 -11.26 10.65
CA LYS A 51 22.93 -10.89 10.03
C LYS A 51 22.10 -10.10 11.02
N SER A 52 21.88 -8.83 10.72
CA SER A 52 21.09 -7.93 11.56
C SER A 52 19.60 -8.25 11.43
N LYS A 53 18.80 -7.84 12.42
CA LYS A 53 17.32 -7.91 12.34
C LYS A 53 16.77 -7.25 11.06
N LYS A 54 17.45 -6.20 10.56
CA LYS A 54 17.11 -5.50 9.31
C LYS A 54 17.27 -6.39 8.09
N ASP A 55 18.31 -7.21 8.04
CA ASP A 55 18.53 -8.14 6.92
C ASP A 55 17.41 -9.19 6.84
N PHE A 56 16.94 -9.69 7.98
CA PHE A 56 15.79 -10.60 8.02
C PHE A 56 14.50 -9.94 7.53
N ILE A 57 14.24 -8.70 7.92
CA ILE A 57 13.07 -7.95 7.46
C ILE A 57 13.16 -7.66 5.96
N LEU A 58 14.35 -7.32 5.46
CA LEU A 58 14.59 -7.07 4.05
C LEU A 58 14.40 -8.33 3.21
N ASP A 59 14.91 -9.48 3.68
CA ASP A 59 14.70 -10.79 3.06
C ASP A 59 13.21 -11.17 3.03
N ASN A 60 12.45 -10.88 4.11
CA ASN A 60 11.02 -11.16 4.19
C ASN A 60 10.15 -10.24 3.32
N LEU A 61 10.57 -8.98 3.14
CA LEU A 61 9.86 -8.02 2.32
C LEU A 61 10.15 -8.26 0.83
N LEU A 62 11.38 -8.58 0.45
CA LEU A 62 11.75 -8.68 -0.96
C LEU A 62 10.99 -9.80 -1.69
N GLY A 63 10.25 -9.43 -2.73
CA GLY A 63 9.44 -10.36 -3.52
C GLY A 63 8.08 -10.65 -2.90
N GLN A 64 7.79 -10.15 -1.70
CA GLN A 64 6.50 -10.34 -1.07
C GLN A 64 5.41 -9.57 -1.82
N ARG A 65 4.27 -10.23 -2.06
CA ARG A 65 3.06 -9.57 -2.54
C ARG A 65 2.26 -9.04 -1.36
N ILE A 66 2.11 -7.72 -1.31
CA ILE A 66 1.26 -7.03 -0.34
C ILE A 66 -0.14 -6.93 -0.94
N VAL A 67 -1.15 -7.26 -0.14
CA VAL A 67 -2.56 -7.18 -0.51
C VAL A 67 -3.25 -6.31 0.53
N MET A 68 -3.97 -5.28 0.08
CA MET A 68 -4.68 -4.32 0.92
C MET A 68 -6.11 -4.15 0.43
N SER A 69 -7.05 -4.11 1.38
CA SER A 69 -8.41 -3.70 1.11
C SER A 69 -8.52 -2.19 1.23
N GLY A 70 -9.35 -1.61 0.39
CA GLY A 70 -9.58 -0.18 0.38
C GLY A 70 -10.92 0.19 -0.22
N TRP A 71 -11.19 1.48 -0.22
CA TRP A 71 -12.33 2.05 -0.90
C TRP A 71 -11.97 3.35 -1.60
N VAL A 72 -12.59 3.54 -2.76
CA VAL A 72 -12.48 4.75 -3.56
C VAL A 72 -13.85 5.40 -3.63
N ARG A 73 -13.94 6.65 -3.16
CA ARG A 73 -15.14 7.48 -3.25
C ARG A 73 -15.00 8.43 -4.41
N PHE A 74 -15.90 8.34 -5.36
CA PHE A 74 -16.07 9.30 -6.44
C PHE A 74 -17.21 10.24 -6.09
N GLN A 75 -17.00 11.53 -6.32
CA GLN A 75 -17.97 12.58 -6.12
C GLN A 75 -18.19 13.36 -7.41
N TRP A 76 -19.43 13.74 -7.68
CA TRP A 76 -19.79 14.58 -8.82
C TRP A 76 -20.95 15.51 -8.48
N ASP A 77 -21.00 16.68 -9.12
CA ASP A 77 -22.12 17.58 -9.04
C ASP A 77 -23.30 17.02 -9.85
N CYS A 78 -24.41 16.70 -9.19
CA CYS A 78 -25.58 16.13 -9.83
C CYS A 78 -26.42 17.14 -10.64
N ILE A 79 -26.21 18.45 -10.44
CA ILE A 79 -26.91 19.53 -11.15
C ILE A 79 -26.23 19.79 -12.50
N PHE A 80 -24.90 19.90 -12.48
CA PHE A 80 -24.13 20.22 -13.69
C PHE A 80 -23.46 18.99 -14.34
N GLY A 81 -23.47 17.83 -13.69
CA GLY A 81 -22.93 16.57 -14.22
C GLY A 81 -21.40 16.49 -14.26
N HIS A 82 -20.70 17.28 -13.44
CA HIS A 82 -19.25 17.34 -13.45
C HIS A 82 -18.63 16.60 -12.28
N PHE A 83 -17.51 15.93 -12.52
CA PHE A 83 -16.71 15.28 -11.48
C PHE A 83 -16.12 16.31 -10.52
N THR A 84 -16.35 16.15 -9.21
CA THR A 84 -15.92 17.09 -8.17
C THR A 84 -14.78 16.55 -7.32
N GLY A 85 -14.60 15.24 -7.23
CA GLY A 85 -13.51 14.68 -6.44
C GLY A 85 -13.40 13.17 -6.43
N ILE A 86 -12.21 12.71 -6.04
CA ILE A 86 -11.89 11.33 -5.71
C ILE A 86 -11.15 11.28 -4.37
N THR A 87 -11.55 10.35 -3.52
CA THR A 87 -10.83 10.02 -2.29
C THR A 87 -10.55 8.53 -2.31
N ASP A 88 -9.30 8.15 -2.08
CA ASP A 88 -8.86 6.76 -2.00
C ASP A 88 -8.29 6.50 -0.61
N GLU A 89 -8.80 5.49 0.06
CA GLU A 89 -8.33 5.02 1.35
C GLU A 89 -8.08 3.52 1.27
N SER A 90 -6.86 3.09 1.61
CA SER A 90 -6.47 1.69 1.64
C SER A 90 -5.70 1.37 2.93
N ASP A 91 -6.00 0.22 3.55
CA ASP A 91 -5.29 -0.23 4.75
C ASP A 91 -3.95 -0.88 4.36
N MET A 92 -2.92 -0.05 4.26
CA MET A 92 -1.56 -0.50 4.02
C MET A 92 -0.85 -0.96 5.31
N LEU A 93 -1.30 -0.50 6.49
CA LEU A 93 -0.58 -0.75 7.74
C LEU A 93 -0.73 -2.19 8.21
N THR A 94 -1.94 -2.74 8.15
CA THR A 94 -2.20 -4.13 8.56
C THR A 94 -1.31 -5.13 7.82
N PRO A 95 -1.27 -5.18 6.47
CA PRO A 95 -0.44 -6.15 5.78
C PRO A 95 1.06 -5.88 5.95
N MET A 96 1.48 -4.63 6.15
CA MET A 96 2.88 -4.30 6.43
C MET A 96 3.31 -4.81 7.80
N LEU A 97 2.51 -4.59 8.85
CA LEU A 97 2.76 -5.10 10.20
C LEU A 97 2.84 -6.63 10.23
N CYS A 98 2.02 -7.32 9.44
CA CYS A 98 2.13 -8.77 9.30
C CYS A 98 3.47 -9.24 8.74
N VAL A 99 4.16 -8.43 7.94
CA VAL A 99 5.45 -8.79 7.32
C VAL A 99 6.64 -8.35 8.17
N VAL A 100 6.61 -7.13 8.72
CA VAL A 100 7.74 -6.57 9.47
C VAL A 100 7.68 -6.87 10.97
N GLY A 101 6.50 -7.24 11.49
CA GLY A 101 6.25 -7.45 12.92
C GLY A 101 6.09 -6.13 13.67
N ASP A 102 7.15 -5.33 13.72
CA ASP A 102 7.17 -4.01 14.36
C ASP A 102 7.62 -2.93 13.37
N LEU A 103 6.89 -1.82 13.32
CA LEU A 103 7.23 -0.67 12.48
C LEU A 103 8.47 0.06 13.01
N GLU A 104 8.81 -0.04 14.30
CA GLU A 104 10.03 0.54 14.84
C GLU A 104 11.28 0.00 14.15
N ASP A 105 11.26 -1.26 13.72
CA ASP A 105 12.39 -1.91 13.05
C ASP A 105 12.65 -1.38 11.63
N VAL A 106 11.65 -0.72 11.03
CA VAL A 106 11.76 -0.06 9.72
C VAL A 106 11.73 1.46 9.82
N SER A 107 11.61 1.98 11.05
CA SER A 107 11.60 3.40 11.36
C SER A 107 13.04 3.96 11.42
N VAL A 108 13.13 5.29 11.51
CA VAL A 108 14.36 6.08 11.44
C VAL A 108 15.20 5.92 12.71
#